data_AF-A0A426QUS1-F1
#
_entry.id   AF-A0A426QUS1-F1
#
_cell.length_a   1.000
_cell.length_b   1.000
_cell.length_c   1.000
_cell.angle_alpha   90.00
_cell.angle_beta   90.00
_cell.angle_gamma   90.00
#
_symmetry.space_group_name_H-M   'P 1'
#
loop_
_entity.id
_entity.type
_entity.pdbx_description
1 polymer ?
#
loop_
_entity_poly.entity_id
_entity_poly.type
_entity_poly.pdbx_seq_one_letter_code
_entity_poly.pdbx_strand_id
1 'polypeptide(L)' 'MATYQLRGADDAVLAQTELPSDTRAMAWMVSAATVNRRALDGKRWEGFRLDDSGWEHRFSGAYRKQEVGVGLS' A
#
# COMPACT_ATOMS: atom_id res chain seq x y z
N MET A 1 13.70 -6.75 -13.16
CA MET A 1 12.45 -6.43 -12.44
C MET A 1 12.83 -5.75 -11.15
N ALA A 2 12.00 -4.86 -10.61
CA ALA A 2 12.28 -4.18 -9.34
C ALA A 2 11.40 -4.77 -8.24
N THR A 3 11.94 -4.81 -7.02
CA THR A 3 11.20 -5.25 -5.84
C THR A 3 10.44 -4.07 -5.25
N TYR A 4 9.19 -4.30 -4.86
CA TYR A 4 8.33 -3.31 -4.22
C TYR A 4 7.79 -3.83 -2.90
N GLN A 5 7.68 -2.96 -1.90
CA GLN A 5 7.06 -3.25 -0.60
C GLN A 5 5.93 -2.28 -0.30
N LEU A 6 4.84 -2.80 0.20
CA LEU A 6 3.78 -2.03 0.86
C LEU A 6 4.02 -2.10 2.37
N ARG A 7 4.13 -0.95 3.03
CA ARG A 7 4.27 -0.84 4.48
C ARG A 7 3.08 -0.10 5.08
N GLY A 8 2.69 -0.52 6.28
CA GLY A 8 1.72 0.19 7.12
C GLY A 8 2.37 1.29 7.95
N ALA A 9 1.57 2.00 8.75
CA ALA A 9 2.01 3.15 9.55
C ALA A 9 3.09 2.83 10.60
N ASP A 10 3.18 1.58 11.04
CA ASP A 10 4.16 1.13 12.05
C ASP A 10 5.40 0.50 11.36
N ASP A 11 5.67 0.88 10.11
CA ASP A 11 6.70 0.32 9.21
C ASP A 11 6.58 -1.19 8.95
N ALA A 12 5.49 -1.82 9.37
CA ALA A 12 5.22 -3.24 9.14
C ALA A 12 5.05 -3.52 7.64
N VAL A 13 5.81 -4.49 7.11
CA VAL A 13 5.67 -4.95 5.72
C VAL A 13 4.39 -5.75 5.59
N LEU A 14 3.45 -5.23 4.78
CA LEU A 14 2.14 -5.83 4.54
C LEU A 14 2.13 -6.69 3.27
N ALA A 15 2.92 -6.33 2.27
CA ALA A 15 3.07 -7.09 1.04
C ALA A 15 4.38 -6.75 0.34
N GLN A 16 4.90 -7.70 -0.46
CA GLN A 16 6.08 -7.51 -1.30
C GLN A 16 5.87 -8.21 -2.65
N THR A 17 6.38 -7.61 -3.73
CA THR A 17 6.32 -8.21 -5.07
C THR A 17 7.47 -7.74 -5.95
N GLU A 18 7.71 -8.45 -7.06
CA GLU A 18 8.61 -8.02 -8.12
C GLU A 18 7.81 -7.63 -9.36
N LEU A 19 8.02 -6.42 -9.86
CA LEU A 19 7.29 -5.90 -11.02
C LEU A 19 8.23 -5.21 -12.02
N PRO A 20 7.87 -5.23 -13.32
CA PRO A 20 8.71 -4.67 -14.37
C PRO A 20 8.62 -3.14 -14.46
N SER A 21 7.63 -2.49 -13.82
CA SER A 21 7.47 -1.04 -13.88
C SER A 21 6.71 -0.45 -12.68
N ASP A 22 6.98 0.82 -12.39
CA ASP A 22 6.31 1.61 -11.35
C ASP A 22 4.79 1.67 -11.55
N THR A 23 4.31 1.76 -12.80
CA THR A 23 2.86 1.80 -13.09
C THR A 23 2.15 0.51 -12.66
N ARG A 24 2.75 -0.65 -12.93
CA ARG A 24 2.20 -1.92 -12.43
C ARG A 24 2.31 -2.02 -10.92
N ALA A 25 3.39 -1.48 -10.35
CA ALA A 25 3.57 -1.43 -8.90
C ALA A 25 2.48 -0.60 -8.21
N MET A 26 2.11 0.56 -8.77
CA MET A 26 1.03 1.38 -8.24
C MET A 26 -0.31 0.63 -8.21
N ALA A 27 -0.68 -0.01 -9.32
CA ALA A 27 -1.91 -0.79 -9.40
C ALA A 27 -1.91 -1.96 -8.39
N TRP A 28 -0.79 -2.68 -8.31
CA TRP A 28 -0.60 -3.76 -7.34
C TRP A 28 -0.67 -3.25 -5.89
N MET A 29 -0.06 -2.10 -5.56
CA MET A 29 -0.07 -1.54 -4.21
C MET A 29 -1.47 -1.14 -3.77
N VAL A 30 -2.26 -0.55 -4.65
CA VAL A 30 -3.68 -0.23 -4.36
C VAL A 30 -4.48 -1.51 -4.08
N SER A 31 -4.27 -2.56 -4.88
CA SER A 31 -4.89 -3.86 -4.63
C SER A 31 -4.42 -4.49 -3.32
N ALA A 32 -3.12 -4.46 -3.04
CA ALA A 32 -2.53 -5.00 -1.82
C ALA A 32 -3.00 -4.24 -0.56
N ALA A 33 -3.12 -2.91 -0.63
CA ALA A 33 -3.67 -2.10 0.45
C ALA A 33 -5.15 -2.41 0.69
N THR A 34 -5.92 -2.67 -0.38
CA THR A 34 -7.32 -3.09 -0.27
C THR A 34 -7.47 -4.45 0.40
N VAL A 35 -6.61 -5.43 0.05
CA VAL A 35 -6.56 -6.75 0.69
C VAL A 35 -6.16 -6.63 2.16
N ASN A 36 -5.17 -5.78 2.46
CA ASN A 36 -4.65 -5.55 3.82
C ASN A 36 -5.42 -4.48 4.60
N ARG A 37 -6.61 -4.06 4.14
CA ARG A 37 -7.39 -2.96 4.76
C ARG A 37 -7.64 -3.13 6.25
N ARG A 38 -7.77 -4.39 6.72
CA ARG A 38 -7.98 -4.71 8.15
C ARG A 38 -6.72 -4.45 8.97
N ALA A 39 -5.55 -4.82 8.46
CA ALA A 39 -4.28 -4.55 9.10
C ALA A 39 -3.95 -3.05 9.07
N LEU A 40 -4.40 -2.35 8.03
CA LEU A 40 -4.27 -0.91 7.94
C LEU A 40 -5.22 -0.17 8.89
N ASP A 41 -6.39 -0.69 9.23
CA ASP A 41 -7.36 -0.04 10.13
C ASP A 41 -7.64 1.45 9.79
N GLY A 42 -7.68 1.77 8.49
CA GLY A 42 -7.83 3.16 8.02
C GLY A 42 -6.59 4.04 8.15
N LYS A 43 -5.46 3.50 8.65
CA LYS A 43 -4.16 4.16 8.65
C LYS A 43 -3.62 4.31 7.22
N ARG A 44 -2.60 5.17 7.10
CA ARG A 44 -1.84 5.37 5.85
C ARG A 44 -1.00 4.14 5.53
N TRP A 45 -0.72 3.98 4.24
CA TRP A 45 0.22 3.01 3.72
C TRP A 45 1.21 3.70 2.78
N GLU A 46 2.40 3.12 2.72
CA GLU A 46 3.52 3.63 1.93
C GLU A 46 4.10 2.51 1.08
N GLY A 47 4.50 2.88 -0.13
CA GLY A 47 4.99 2.03 -1.17
C GLY A 47 6.45 2.33 -1.43
N PHE A 48 7.31 1.34 -1.24
CA PHE A 48 8.75 1.44 -1.45
C PHE A 48 9.19 0.61 -2.65
N ARG A 49 10.21 1.08 -3.36
CA ARG A 49 10.94 0.32 -4.38
C ARG A 49 12.36 0.09 -3.87
N LEU A 50 12.90 -1.11 -4.06
CA LEU A 50 14.31 -1.37 -3.82
C LEU A 50 15.12 -0.95 -5.04
N ASP A 51 16.08 -0.04 -4.86
CA ASP A 51 17.09 0.35 -5.83
C ASP A 51 18.52 0.05 -5.31
N ASP A 52 19.55 0.47 -6.06
CA ASP A 52 20.96 0.23 -5.73
C ASP A 52 21.42 0.97 -4.45
N SER A 53 20.68 1.99 -4.02
CA SER A 53 20.96 2.80 -2.82
C SER A 53 20.11 2.39 -1.61
N GLY A 54 19.07 1.58 -1.81
CA GLY A 54 18.23 1.02 -0.76
C GLY A 54 16.74 1.10 -1.05
N TRP A 55 15.93 1.18 0.00
CA TRP A 55 14.48 1.34 -0.14
C TRP A 55 14.13 2.82 -0.39
N GLU A 56 13.69 3.11 -1.61
CA GLU A 56 13.20 4.41 -2.04
C GLU A 56 11.67 4.48 -1.85
N HIS A 57 11.16 5.52 -1.19
CA HIS A 57 9.71 5.78 -1.15
C HIS A 57 9.22 6.21 -2.53
N ARG A 58 8.15 5.57 -3.04
CA ARG A 58 7.58 5.84 -4.36
C ARG A 58 6.12 6.25 -4.32
N PHE A 59 5.34 5.68 -3.40
CA PHE A 59 3.89 5.85 -3.38
C PHE A 59 3.39 6.01 -1.95
N SER A 60 2.33 6.78 -1.75
CA SER A 60 1.63 6.85 -0.48
C SER A 60 0.14 6.85 -0.75
N GLY A 61 -0.63 6.19 0.11
CA GLY A 61 -2.08 6.27 0.07
C GLY A 61 -2.68 6.24 1.46
N ALA A 62 -3.91 6.74 1.55
CA ALA A 62 -4.72 6.65 2.76
C ALA A 62 -6.00 5.91 2.41
N TYR A 63 -6.28 4.83 3.13
CA TYR A 63 -7.59 4.22 3.07
C TYR A 63 -8.53 5.01 3.98
N ARG A 64 -9.37 5.90 3.41
CA ARG A 64 -10.49 6.43 4.19
C ARG A 64 -11.51 5.31 4.32
N LYS A 65 -11.72 4.85 5.56
CA LYS A 65 -12.96 4.14 5.90
C LYS A 65 -14.08 5.14 5.65
N GLN A 66 -14.79 5.03 4.53
CA GLN A 66 -16.10 5.66 4.45
C GLN A 66 -16.90 5.03 5.58
N GLU A 67 -17.21 5.80 6.62
CA GLU A 67 -18.37 5.51 7.44
C GLU A 67 -19.56 5.57 6.48
N VAL A 68 -19.90 4.43 5.89
CA VAL A 68 -21.22 4.25 5.29
C VAL A 68 -22.15 4.28 6.49
N GLY A 69 -22.62 5.48 6.83
CA GLY A 69 -23.69 5.68 7.76
C GLY A 69 -24.84 4.80 7.29
N VAL A 70 -25.14 3.77 8.07
CA VAL A 70 -26.37 3.01 7.94
C VAL A 70 -27.47 4.00 8.30
N GLY A 71 -27.95 4.72 7.29
CA GLY A 71 -29.19 5.48 7.38
C GLY A 71 -30.30 4.46 7.61
N LEU A 72 -30.70 4.34 8.87
CA LEU A 72 -31.97 3.74 9.25
C LEU A 72 -33.09 4.47 8.49
N SER A 73 -33.87 3.72 7.74
CA SER A 73 -35.23 4.10 7.32
C SER A 73 -36.07 2.84 7.30
#